data_AF-A0A661SQL9-F1
#
_entry.id   AF-A0A661SQL9-F1
#
_cell.length_a   1.000
_cell.length_b   1.000
_cell.length_c   1.000
_cell.angle_alpha   90.00
_cell.angle_beta   90.00
_cell.angle_gamma   90.00
#
_symmetry.space_group_name_H-M   'P 1'
#
loop_
_entity.id
_entity.type
_entity.pdbx_description
1 polymer ?
#
loop_
_entity_poly.entity_id
_entity_poly.type
_entity_poly.pdbx_seq_one_letter_code
_entity_poly.pdbx_strand_id
1 'polypeptide(L)' 'MSEQWHYPGSKWWKFDFHTHTPASEDYGSGDDSFKSITPEEWLRKAMEAKLDCIVVTDHNSV' A
#
# COMPACT_ATOMS: atom_id res chain seq x y z
N MET A 1 -18.79 13.09 7.49
CA MET A 1 -18.69 14.56 7.42
C MET A 1 -17.83 14.90 6.22
N SER A 2 -18.37 15.59 5.22
CA SER A 2 -17.58 16.06 4.08
C SER A 2 -16.77 17.27 4.53
N GLU A 3 -15.46 17.11 4.65
CA GLU A 3 -14.53 18.24 4.80
C GLU A 3 -14.76 19.22 3.64
N GLN A 4 -15.15 20.45 3.96
CA GLN A 4 -15.35 21.50 2.97
C GLN A 4 -13.98 22.11 2.64
N TRP A 5 -13.48 21.83 1.44
CA TRP A 5 -12.15 22.24 1.00
C TRP A 5 -12.13 23.72 0.61
N HIS A 6 -11.55 24.55 1.47
CA HIS A 6 -11.49 26.00 1.26
C HIS A 6 -10.45 26.43 0.21
N TYR A 7 -9.54 25.54 -0.18
CA TYR A 7 -8.43 25.83 -1.09
C TYR A 7 -8.24 24.71 -2.11
N PRO A 8 -8.85 24.79 -3.30
CA PRO A 8 -8.63 23.83 -4.38
C PRO A 8 -7.17 23.83 -4.82
N GLY A 9 -6.54 22.64 -4.91
CA GLY A 9 -5.17 22.47 -5.41
C GLY A 9 -4.05 22.47 -4.35
N SER A 10 -4.32 22.84 -3.10
CA SER A 10 -3.34 22.79 -2.01
C SER A 10 -3.49 21.52 -1.16
N LYS A 11 -3.59 20.36 -1.81
CA LYS A 11 -3.62 19.06 -1.15
C LYS A 11 -2.36 18.27 -1.49
N TRP A 12 -1.63 17.89 -0.44
CA TRP A 12 -0.49 17.01 -0.54
C TRP A 12 -0.98 15.58 -0.31
N TRP A 13 -0.61 14.69 -1.22
CA TRP A 13 -0.93 13.28 -1.12
C TRP A 13 0.35 12.47 -0.97
N LYS A 14 0.35 11.51 -0.06
CA LYS A 14 1.47 10.60 0.18
C LYS A 14 1.23 9.31 -0.61
N PHE A 15 2.00 9.16 -1.68
CA PHE A 15 1.88 8.02 -2.59
C PHE A 15 3.11 7.13 -2.49
N ASP A 16 2.87 5.82 -2.49
CA ASP A 16 3.90 4.82 -2.77
C ASP A 16 3.62 4.17 -4.13
N PHE A 17 4.56 4.32 -5.05
CA PHE A 17 4.41 3.87 -6.43
C PHE A 17 4.97 2.47 -6.68
N HIS A 18 5.65 1.87 -5.70
CA HIS A 18 6.28 0.58 -5.85
C HIS A 18 6.13 -0.22 -4.57
N THR A 19 5.08 -1.03 -4.50
CA THR A 19 4.85 -1.91 -3.35
C THR A 19 4.62 -3.33 -3.81
N HIS A 20 5.17 -4.29 -3.06
CA HIS A 20 4.88 -5.70 -3.25
C HIS A 20 3.87 -6.17 -2.20
N THR A 21 3.03 -7.12 -2.58
CA THR A 21 2.13 -7.88 -1.73
C THR A 21 2.74 -9.26 -1.43
N PRO A 22 2.19 -10.01 -0.45
CA PRO A 22 2.58 -11.40 -0.21
C PRO A 22 2.50 -12.32 -1.45
N ALA A 23 1.78 -11.95 -2.52
CA ALA A 23 1.75 -12.72 -3.76
C ALA A 23 3.09 -12.67 -4.54
N SER A 24 3.88 -11.59 -4.42
CA SER A 24 5.19 -11.49 -5.07
C SER A 24 6.20 -12.42 -4.42
N GLU A 25 6.92 -13.24 -5.19
CA GLU A 25 7.90 -14.23 -4.70
C GLU A 25 8.90 -13.66 -3.70
N ASP A 26 9.38 -12.43 -3.95
CA ASP A 26 10.37 -11.74 -3.15
C ASP A 26 9.79 -10.95 -1.95
N TYR A 27 8.48 -11.01 -1.71
CA TYR A 27 7.87 -10.33 -0.58
C TYR A 27 8.52 -10.75 0.75
N GLY A 28 8.79 -9.80 1.63
CA GLY A 28 9.55 -10.05 2.86
C GLY A 28 11.03 -10.40 2.59
N SER A 29 11.58 -10.00 1.45
CA SER A 29 12.92 -10.42 0.98
C SER A 29 13.03 -11.93 0.75
N GLY A 30 11.92 -12.57 0.37
CA GLY A 30 11.81 -14.01 0.15
C GLY A 30 11.65 -14.85 1.43
N ASP A 31 11.36 -14.22 2.57
CA ASP A 31 11.01 -14.95 3.80
C ASP A 31 9.55 -15.41 3.75
N ASP A 32 9.37 -16.72 3.61
CA ASP A 32 8.05 -17.37 3.50
C ASP A 32 7.14 -17.11 4.71
N SER A 33 7.66 -16.73 5.87
CA SER A 33 6.83 -16.40 7.03
C SER A 33 5.89 -15.21 6.75
N PHE A 34 6.31 -14.30 5.86
CA PHE A 34 5.51 -13.13 5.45
C PHE A 34 4.42 -13.47 4.43
N LYS A 35 4.45 -14.65 3.81
CA LYS A 35 3.43 -15.10 2.85
C LYS A 35 2.07 -15.35 3.48
N SER A 36 2.04 -15.56 4.79
CA SER A 36 0.82 -15.75 5.57
C SER A 36 0.04 -14.46 5.84
N ILE A 37 0.63 -13.28 5.57
CA ILE A 37 -0.03 -11.98 5.74
C ILE A 37 -1.21 -11.90 4.78
N THR A 38 -2.37 -11.55 5.32
CA THR A 38 -3.59 -11.36 4.53
C THR A 38 -3.57 -10.04 3.76
N PRO A 39 -4.26 -9.93 2.61
CA PRO A 39 -4.41 -8.66 1.90
C PRO A 39 -4.93 -7.51 2.78
N GLU A 40 -5.85 -7.81 3.70
CA GLU A 40 -6.42 -6.87 4.66
C GLU A 40 -5.38 -6.35 5.65
N GLU A 41 -4.53 -7.23 6.19
CA GLU A 41 -3.44 -6.84 7.08
C GLU A 41 -2.40 -6.00 6.35
N TRP A 42 -2.05 -6.38 5.12
CA TRP A 42 -1.14 -5.63 4.26
C TRP A 42 -1.66 -4.22 3.98
N LEU A 43 -2.93 -4.09 3.54
CA LEU A 43 -3.54 -2.79 3.26
C LEU A 43 -3.66 -1.95 4.54
N ARG A 44 -4.02 -2.57 5.67
CA ARG A 44 -4.10 -1.88 6.95
C ARG A 44 -2.75 -1.28 7.36
N LYS A 45 -1.62 -1.94 7.05
CA LYS A 45 -0.29 -1.36 7.30
C LYS A 45 -0.03 -0.10 6.47
N ALA A 46 -0.44 -0.08 5.20
CA ALA A 46 -0.35 1.12 4.37
C ALA A 46 -1.21 2.28 4.94
N MET A 47 -2.41 1.97 5.42
CA MET A 47 -3.29 2.94 6.09
C MET A 47 -2.70 3.45 7.41
N GLU A 48 -2.14 2.56 8.24
CA GLU A 48 -1.43 2.91 9.49
C GLU A 48 -0.23 3.83 9.19
N ALA A 49 0.46 3.63 8.06
CA ALA A 49 1.55 4.48 7.58
C ALA A 49 1.10 5.82 6.97
N LYS A 50 -0.22 6.08 6.94
CA LYS A 50 -0.86 7.28 6.39
C LYS A 50 -0.51 7.50 4.91
N LEU A 51 -0.43 6.42 4.13
CA LEU A 51 -0.38 6.52 2.67
C LEU A 51 -1.79 6.82 2.16
N ASP A 52 -1.89 7.80 1.27
CA ASP A 52 -3.15 8.16 0.62
C ASP A 52 -3.44 7.27 -0.59
N CYS A 53 -2.40 6.68 -1.17
CA CYS A 53 -2.50 5.73 -2.26
C CYS A 53 -1.24 4.85 -2.31
N ILE A 54 -1.44 3.62 -2.77
CA ILE A 54 -0.42 2.62 -3.01
C ILE A 54 -0.66 1.98 -4.38
N VAL A 55 0.42 1.63 -5.06
CA VAL A 55 0.39 0.88 -6.31
C VAL A 55 0.98 -0.50 -6.05
N VAL A 56 0.21 -1.54 -6.39
CA VAL A 56 0.68 -2.94 -6.35
C VAL A 56 1.49 -3.21 -7.61
N THR A 57 2.77 -3.58 -7.44
CA THR A 57 3.74 -3.79 -8.51
C THR A 57 4.52 -5.09 -8.30
N ASP A 58 3.81 -6.18 -8.02
CA ASP A 58 4.41 -7.49 -7.78
C ASP A 58 5.20 -8.00 -8.98
N HIS A 59 6.27 -8.77 -8.71
CA HIS A 59 7.02 -9.42 -9.77
C HIS A 59 6.23 -10.57 -10.36
N ASN A 60 5.77 -10.42 -11.61
CA ASN A 60 5.24 -11.47 -12.50
C ASN A 60 4.29 -12.49 -11.83
N SER A 61 3.49 -12.05 -10.86
CA SER A 61 2.52 -12.87 -10.14
C SER A 61 1.10 -12.56 -10.64
N VAL A 62 0.22 -13.57 -10.60
CA VAL A 62 -1.20 -13.49 -11.01
C VAL A 62 -2.11 -13.43 -9.80
#